data_AF-A0A962Q7A4-F1
#
_entry.id   AF-A0A962Q7A4-F1
#
_cell.length_a   1.000
_cell.length_b   1.000
_cell.length_c   1.000
_cell.angle_alpha   90.00
_cell.angle_beta   90.00
_cell.angle_gamma   90.00
#
_symmetry.space_group_name_H-M   'P 1'
#
loop_
_entity.id
_entity.type
_entity.pdbx_description
1 polymer ?
#
loop_
_entity_poly.entity_id
_entity_poly.type
_entity_poly.pdbx_seq_one_letter_code
_entity_poly.pdbx_strand_id
1 'polypeptide(L)'
;MRFSHFFVDRPIFAAVLSILITLLGALAYRSLPVSQYPEVAPPTVQVRASYPGASAEVVADSVAAPLEQEINGVENMLYMQSQSTGDGNLSITITFALGTNLDDAQVQVQNRIAIAEPRLPEAVRRLGITAQKNSPDLMMTINLYSPDETYDQLYIANYAVLHLRDPLARIDGVGRVRLLGASEYAMRVWLDPDLVDAMGLTAGDVVRALRAQNLQVAAGVMNQPPGNSPEAFQIGVQTQGRLIRPEEFGEVVIKATDEGSVV
;
A
#
# COMPACT_ATOMS: atom_id res chain seq x y z
N MET A 1 53.29 -22.14 35.85
CA MET A 1 53.31 -22.43 34.40
C MET A 1 53.53 -21.13 33.65
N ARG A 2 54.54 -21.04 32.76
CA ARG A 2 54.81 -19.84 31.96
C ARG A 2 54.16 -20.00 30.59
N PHE A 3 52.93 -19.50 30.42
CA PHE A 3 52.13 -19.62 29.19
C PHE A 3 52.89 -19.22 27.92
N SER A 4 53.64 -18.12 27.96
CA SER A 4 54.43 -17.65 26.81
C SER A 4 55.61 -18.54 26.45
N HIS A 5 56.26 -19.20 27.43
CA HIS A 5 57.40 -20.08 27.16
C HIS A 5 57.00 -21.29 26.31
N PHE A 6 55.77 -21.80 26.47
CA PHE A 6 55.24 -22.90 25.65
C PHE A 6 55.26 -22.59 24.14
N PHE A 7 54.93 -21.35 23.75
CA PHE A 7 54.93 -20.92 22.35
C PHE A 7 56.33 -20.59 21.84
N VAL A 8 57.24 -20.14 22.72
CA VAL A 8 58.66 -19.90 22.40
C VAL A 8 59.37 -21.23 22.11
N ASP A 9 59.13 -22.25 22.92
CA ASP A 9 59.73 -23.58 22.75
C ASP A 9 59.10 -24.35 21.56
N ARG A 10 57.93 -23.92 21.06
CA ARG A 10 57.19 -24.55 19.93
C ARG A 10 56.76 -23.51 18.88
N PRO A 11 57.70 -22.94 18.11
CA PRO A 11 57.39 -21.87 17.16
C PRO A 11 56.45 -22.28 16.02
N ILE A 12 56.48 -23.55 15.59
CA ILE A 12 55.56 -24.07 14.56
C ILE A 12 54.12 -24.03 15.06
N PHE A 13 53.86 -24.38 16.32
CA PHE A 13 52.52 -24.35 16.90
C PHE A 13 51.96 -22.91 16.94
N ALA A 14 52.79 -21.94 17.34
CA ALA A 14 52.44 -20.53 17.32
C ALA A 14 52.11 -20.04 15.89
N ALA A 15 52.93 -20.42 14.90
CA ALA A 15 52.71 -20.06 13.50
C ALA A 15 51.40 -20.66 12.94
N VAL A 16 51.12 -21.94 13.23
CA VAL A 16 49.86 -22.59 12.82
C VAL A 16 48.65 -21.87 13.41
N LEU A 17 48.69 -21.51 14.69
CA LEU A 17 47.59 -20.76 15.33
C LEU A 17 47.40 -19.38 14.70
N SER A 18 48.49 -18.66 14.42
CA SER A 18 48.44 -17.34 13.76
C SER A 18 47.88 -17.44 12.34
N ILE A 19 48.29 -18.44 11.57
CA ILE A 19 47.77 -18.71 10.22
C ILE A 19 46.28 -19.02 10.30
N LEU A 20 45.87 -19.86 11.26
CA LEU A 20 44.47 -20.24 11.44
C LEU A 20 43.60 -19.02 11.79
N ILE A 21 44.04 -18.16 12.70
CA ILE A 21 43.33 -16.92 13.05
C ILE A 21 43.24 -15.99 11.83
N THR A 22 44.34 -15.82 11.09
CA THR A 22 44.38 -14.95 9.90
C THR A 22 43.45 -15.46 8.81
N LEU A 23 43.42 -16.79 8.60
CA LEU A 23 42.60 -17.43 7.57
C LEU A 23 41.11 -17.37 7.94
N LEU A 24 40.76 -17.57 9.22
CA LEU A 24 39.40 -17.34 9.73
C LEU A 24 38.99 -15.86 9.57
N GLY A 25 39.88 -14.92 9.90
CA GLY A 25 39.63 -13.49 9.72
C GLY A 25 39.39 -13.12 8.25
N ALA A 26 40.20 -13.67 7.33
CA ALA A 26 40.06 -13.43 5.90
C ALA A 26 38.74 -14.01 5.33
N LEU A 27 38.30 -15.17 5.82
CA LEU A 27 37.01 -15.75 5.46
C LEU A 27 35.85 -14.91 6.00
N ALA A 28 35.91 -14.51 7.28
CA ALA A 28 34.88 -13.69 7.92
C ALA A 28 34.74 -12.30 7.28
N TYR A 29 35.87 -11.67 6.91
CA TYR A 29 35.87 -10.37 6.24
C TYR A 29 35.05 -10.35 4.95
N ARG A 30 35.00 -11.49 4.25
CA ARG A 30 34.27 -11.63 2.98
C ARG A 30 32.75 -11.77 3.17
N SER A 31 32.29 -12.15 4.36
CA SER A 31 30.87 -12.33 4.67
C SER A 31 30.27 -11.20 5.53
N LEU A 32 31.10 -10.30 6.07
CA LEU A 32 30.61 -9.21 6.91
C LEU A 32 29.83 -8.17 6.07
N PRO A 33 28.60 -7.82 6.47
CA PRO A 33 27.88 -6.71 5.87
C PRO A 33 28.64 -5.40 6.05
N VAL A 34 28.61 -4.56 5.02
CA VAL A 34 29.22 -3.22 5.04
C VAL A 34 28.11 -2.19 5.13
N SER A 35 28.11 -1.37 6.18
CA SER A 35 27.20 -0.24 6.35
C SER A 35 27.99 1.03 6.69
N GLN A 36 27.42 2.20 6.38
CA GLN A 36 28.06 3.49 6.71
C GLN A 36 28.03 3.77 8.22
N TYR A 37 26.90 3.46 8.85
CA TYR A 37 26.68 3.55 10.29
C TYR A 37 25.90 2.31 10.76
N PRO A 38 25.99 1.96 12.06
CA PRO A 38 25.01 1.05 12.66
C PRO A 38 23.63 1.71 12.67
N GLU A 39 22.58 0.92 12.85
CA GLU A 39 21.22 1.41 13.01
C GLU A 39 21.09 2.18 14.35
N VAL A 40 21.20 3.51 14.27
CA VAL A 40 21.08 4.43 15.41
C VAL A 40 19.73 5.14 15.46
N ALA A 41 18.97 5.10 14.36
CA ALA A 41 17.66 5.70 14.27
C ALA A 41 16.59 4.77 14.87
N PRO A 42 15.74 5.25 15.79
CA PRO A 42 14.62 4.48 16.30
C PRO A 42 13.70 3.99 15.16
N PRO A 43 13.33 2.70 15.13
CA PRO A 43 12.44 2.17 14.10
C PRO A 43 11.03 2.76 14.21
N THR A 44 10.36 2.96 13.06
CA THR A 44 8.99 3.52 13.03
C THR A 44 8.00 2.70 12.22
N VAL A 45 6.76 2.64 12.70
CA VAL A 45 5.59 2.15 11.95
C VAL A 45 4.66 3.33 11.69
N GLN A 46 4.23 3.48 10.45
CA GLN A 46 3.31 4.53 10.04
C GLN A 46 1.94 3.94 9.73
N VAL A 47 0.92 4.49 10.37
CA VAL A 47 -0.49 4.19 10.12
C VAL A 47 -1.09 5.31 9.29
N ARG A 48 -1.77 4.96 8.20
CA ARG A 48 -2.45 5.91 7.31
C ARG A 48 -3.92 5.57 7.17
N ALA A 49 -4.75 6.59 7.26
CA ALA A 49 -6.18 6.53 6.99
C ALA A 49 -6.60 7.78 6.21
N SER A 50 -7.74 7.69 5.51
CA SER A 50 -8.31 8.83 4.78
C SER A 50 -9.80 8.92 5.07
N TYR A 51 -10.26 10.13 5.37
CA TYR A 51 -11.66 10.50 5.50
C TYR A 51 -11.96 11.68 4.54
N PRO A 52 -12.12 11.42 3.24
CA PRO A 52 -12.33 12.48 2.25
C PRO A 52 -13.53 13.36 2.59
N GLY A 53 -13.32 14.67 2.55
CA GLY A 53 -14.34 15.68 2.84
C GLY A 53 -14.49 16.05 4.33
N ALA A 54 -13.75 15.43 5.24
CA ALA A 54 -13.69 15.83 6.65
C ALA A 54 -12.63 16.92 6.88
N SER A 55 -12.88 17.82 7.84
CA SER A 55 -11.87 18.78 8.29
C SER A 55 -10.80 18.10 9.15
N ALA A 56 -9.64 18.75 9.30
CA ALA A 56 -8.56 18.21 10.13
C ALA A 56 -9.00 17.90 11.56
N GLU A 57 -9.86 18.75 12.15
CA GLU A 57 -10.42 18.54 13.50
C GLU A 57 -11.31 17.29 13.56
N VAL A 58 -12.20 17.13 12.58
CA VAL A 58 -13.09 15.95 12.51
C VAL A 58 -12.26 14.68 12.36
N VAL A 59 -11.20 14.70 11.56
CA VAL A 59 -10.30 13.55 11.40
C VAL A 59 -9.56 13.25 12.71
N ALA A 60 -9.09 14.28 13.41
CA ALA A 60 -8.44 14.12 14.70
C ALA A 60 -9.38 13.46 15.74
N ASP A 61 -10.60 13.95 15.88
CA ASP A 61 -11.53 13.45 16.91
C ASP A 61 -12.15 12.09 16.56
N SER A 62 -12.52 11.90 15.29
CA SER A 62 -13.32 10.73 14.87
C SER A 62 -12.49 9.56 14.37
N VAL A 63 -11.22 9.79 13.98
CA VAL A 63 -10.34 8.77 13.41
C VAL A 63 -9.04 8.64 14.20
N ALA A 64 -8.33 9.75 14.42
CA ALA A 64 -7.03 9.72 15.09
C ALA A 64 -7.17 9.29 16.55
N ALA A 65 -8.02 9.94 17.34
CA ALA A 65 -8.16 9.66 18.76
C ALA A 65 -8.55 8.19 19.08
N PRO A 66 -9.51 7.54 18.38
CA PRO A 66 -9.78 6.12 18.59
C PRO A 66 -8.59 5.21 18.23
N LEU A 67 -7.88 5.50 17.14
CA LEU A 67 -6.69 4.74 16.75
C LEU A 67 -5.56 4.91 17.76
N GLU A 68 -5.30 6.14 18.17
CA GLU A 68 -4.27 6.47 19.17
C GLU A 68 -4.54 5.79 20.51
N GLN A 69 -5.79 5.78 20.97
CA GLN A 69 -6.19 5.12 22.22
C GLN A 69 -5.87 3.62 22.21
N GLU A 70 -6.18 2.92 21.11
CA GLU A 70 -5.93 1.47 21.01
C GLU A 70 -4.45 1.16 20.73
N ILE A 71 -3.75 2.02 19.98
CA ILE A 71 -2.31 1.86 19.67
C ILE A 71 -1.45 2.20 20.88
N ASN A 72 -1.92 3.05 21.79
CA ASN A 72 -1.18 3.38 22.99
C ASN A 72 -0.94 2.12 23.84
N GLY A 73 0.32 1.93 24.27
CA GLY A 73 0.73 0.75 25.05
C GLY A 73 1.09 -0.48 24.20
N VAL A 74 1.32 -0.33 22.89
CA VAL A 74 2.06 -1.34 22.11
C VAL A 74 3.47 -1.49 22.71
N GLU A 75 3.97 -2.72 22.73
CA GLU A 75 5.24 -3.06 23.37
C GLU A 75 6.41 -2.31 22.71
N ASN A 76 7.38 -1.87 23.53
CA ASN A 76 8.57 -1.12 23.10
C ASN A 76 8.28 0.21 22.38
N MET A 77 7.04 0.71 22.41
CA MET A 77 6.72 2.05 21.92
C MET A 77 7.40 3.12 22.79
N LEU A 78 8.11 4.05 22.17
CA LEU A 78 8.68 5.23 22.83
C LEU A 78 7.67 6.38 22.85
N TYR A 79 7.16 6.73 21.67
CA TYR A 79 6.19 7.80 21.50
C TYR A 79 5.45 7.62 20.17
N MET A 80 4.36 8.34 20.05
CA MET A 80 3.52 8.39 18.86
C MET A 80 3.24 9.86 18.53
N GLN A 81 3.22 10.17 17.23
CA GLN A 81 2.83 11.48 16.72
C GLN A 81 1.80 11.28 15.62
N SER A 82 0.68 11.98 15.71
CA SER A 82 -0.36 12.01 14.68
C SER A 82 -0.40 13.36 13.98
N GLN A 83 -0.78 13.33 12.71
CA GLN A 83 -1.01 14.50 11.89
C GLN A 83 -2.28 14.29 11.06
N SER A 84 -3.26 15.15 11.29
CA SER A 84 -4.49 15.25 10.50
C SER A 84 -4.41 16.48 9.60
N THR A 85 -4.76 16.34 8.33
CA THR A 85 -4.70 17.42 7.34
C THR A 85 -6.09 17.77 6.81
N GLY A 86 -6.26 19.01 6.34
CA GLY A 86 -7.56 19.53 5.89
C GLY A 86 -8.12 18.91 4.60
N ASP A 87 -7.34 18.08 3.94
CA ASP A 87 -7.74 17.22 2.82
C ASP A 87 -8.32 15.87 3.27
N GLY A 88 -8.48 15.66 4.59
CA GLY A 88 -9.06 14.46 5.17
C GLY A 88 -8.06 13.34 5.42
N ASN A 89 -6.75 13.56 5.25
CA ASN A 89 -5.74 12.53 5.48
C ASN A 89 -5.27 12.49 6.94
N LEU A 90 -4.99 11.28 7.42
CA LEU A 90 -4.41 11.00 8.73
C LEU A 90 -3.12 10.21 8.56
N SER A 91 -2.06 10.66 9.23
CA SER A 91 -0.81 9.91 9.38
C SER A 91 -0.43 9.84 10.86
N ILE A 92 -0.33 8.63 11.39
CA ILE A 92 0.17 8.37 12.75
C ILE A 92 1.53 7.68 12.62
N THR A 93 2.57 8.27 13.18
CA THR A 93 3.91 7.69 13.25
C THR A 93 4.17 7.21 14.66
N ILE A 94 4.36 5.90 14.81
CA ILE A 94 4.72 5.25 16.07
C ILE A 94 6.22 4.96 16.04
N THR A 95 6.94 5.44 17.05
CA THR A 95 8.38 5.25 17.19
C THR A 95 8.67 4.23 18.29
N PHE A 96 9.56 3.28 18.01
CA PHE A 96 9.89 2.17 18.89
C PHE A 96 11.33 2.24 19.41
N ALA A 97 11.61 1.53 20.49
CA ALA A 97 12.96 1.44 21.05
C ALA A 97 13.92 0.71 20.09
N LEU A 98 15.20 1.06 20.14
CA LEU A 98 16.24 0.38 19.35
C LEU A 98 16.29 -1.12 19.70
N GLY A 99 16.46 -1.97 18.69
CA GLY A 99 16.42 -3.43 18.83
C GLY A 99 15.01 -4.05 18.75
N THR A 100 13.96 -3.22 18.64
CA THR A 100 12.60 -3.73 18.39
C THR A 100 12.49 -4.32 16.98
N ASN A 101 11.94 -5.53 16.87
CA ASN A 101 11.62 -6.11 15.58
C ASN A 101 10.43 -5.39 14.93
N LEU A 102 10.67 -4.73 13.79
CA LEU A 102 9.65 -4.00 13.06
C LEU A 102 8.55 -4.89 12.46
N ASP A 103 8.83 -6.16 12.16
CA ASP A 103 7.80 -7.11 11.72
C ASP A 103 6.78 -7.36 12.82
N ASP A 104 7.26 -7.65 14.03
CA ASP A 104 6.41 -7.91 15.19
C ASP A 104 5.66 -6.64 15.61
N ALA A 105 6.35 -5.50 15.65
CA ALA A 105 5.75 -4.21 15.97
C ALA A 105 4.64 -3.83 14.98
N GLN A 106 4.84 -4.04 13.67
CA GLN A 106 3.83 -3.77 12.65
C GLN A 106 2.60 -4.66 12.85
N VAL A 107 2.78 -5.95 13.15
CA VAL A 107 1.68 -6.87 13.44
C VAL A 107 0.93 -6.46 14.71
N GLN A 108 1.64 -6.07 15.77
CA GLN A 108 1.02 -5.58 17.01
C GLN A 108 0.19 -4.32 16.75
N VAL A 109 0.72 -3.36 15.99
CA VAL A 109 -0.02 -2.15 15.58
C VAL A 109 -1.25 -2.51 14.75
N GLN A 110 -1.13 -3.42 13.79
CA GLN A 110 -2.27 -3.89 12.98
C GLN A 110 -3.36 -4.53 13.84
N ASN A 111 -2.99 -5.31 14.86
CA ASN A 111 -3.94 -5.90 15.80
C ASN A 111 -4.67 -4.83 16.62
N ARG A 112 -3.99 -3.75 17.03
CA ARG A 112 -4.62 -2.60 17.70
C ARG A 112 -5.57 -1.84 16.78
N ILE A 113 -5.19 -1.63 15.52
CA ILE A 113 -6.06 -1.01 14.51
C ILE A 113 -7.35 -1.81 14.35
N ALA A 114 -7.27 -3.15 14.29
CA ALA A 114 -8.45 -4.00 14.14
C ALA A 114 -9.44 -3.88 15.33
N ILE A 115 -8.94 -3.59 16.54
CA ILE A 115 -9.79 -3.34 17.72
C ILE A 115 -10.48 -1.97 17.62
N ALA A 116 -9.78 -0.95 17.11
CA ALA A 116 -10.32 0.40 16.91
C ALA A 116 -11.30 0.47 15.72
N GLU A 117 -11.08 -0.34 14.69
CA GLU A 117 -11.77 -0.25 13.39
C GLU A 117 -13.29 -0.14 13.49
N PRO A 118 -14.01 -0.93 14.33
CA PRO A 118 -15.47 -0.83 14.43
C PRO A 118 -15.99 0.51 14.92
N ARG A 119 -15.18 1.30 15.65
CA ARG A 119 -15.52 2.64 16.16
C ARG A 119 -15.33 3.73 15.10
N LEU A 120 -14.68 3.41 13.97
CA LEU A 120 -14.37 4.39 12.93
C LEU A 120 -15.57 4.63 11.99
N PRO A 121 -15.66 5.82 11.38
CA PRO A 121 -16.64 6.11 10.33
C PRO A 121 -16.61 5.09 9.19
N GLU A 122 -17.78 4.75 8.64
CA GLU A 122 -17.90 3.77 7.55
C GLU A 122 -17.08 4.16 6.30
N ALA A 123 -17.01 5.46 6.00
CA ALA A 123 -16.21 5.97 4.88
C ALA A 123 -14.72 5.61 5.01
N VAL A 124 -14.17 5.69 6.23
CA VAL A 124 -12.77 5.36 6.53
C VAL A 124 -12.56 3.85 6.44
N ARG A 125 -13.43 3.06 7.07
CA ARG A 125 -13.36 1.58 7.02
C ARG A 125 -13.37 1.05 5.60
N ARG A 126 -14.24 1.62 4.74
CA ARG A 126 -14.34 1.23 3.33
C ARG A 126 -13.09 1.55 2.53
N LEU A 127 -12.37 2.62 2.87
CA LEU A 127 -11.09 2.97 2.23
C LEU A 127 -9.92 2.17 2.80
N GLY A 128 -10.09 1.58 3.98
CA GLY A 128 -9.09 0.79 4.67
C GLY A 128 -8.08 1.64 5.45
N ILE A 129 -7.53 1.04 6.50
CA ILE A 129 -6.43 1.59 7.28
C ILE A 129 -5.19 0.76 6.99
N THR A 130 -4.07 1.43 6.71
CA THR A 130 -2.81 0.75 6.38
C THR A 130 -1.77 1.00 7.46
N ALA A 131 -1.09 -0.05 7.92
CA ALA A 131 0.11 0.04 8.76
C ALA A 131 1.32 -0.43 7.96
N GLN A 132 2.33 0.42 7.83
CA GLN A 132 3.53 0.13 7.06
C GLN A 132 4.77 0.50 7.85
N LYS A 133 5.83 -0.30 7.74
CA LYS A 133 7.16 0.08 8.22
C LYS A 133 7.60 1.35 7.50
N ASN A 134 8.14 2.30 8.24
CA ASN A 134 8.53 3.58 7.70
C ASN A 134 9.99 3.87 8.05
N SER A 135 10.81 4.10 7.02
CA SER A 135 12.08 4.80 7.15
C SER A 135 11.89 6.23 6.65
N PRO A 136 12.33 7.25 7.39
CA PRO A 136 12.30 8.63 6.91
C PRO A 136 13.28 8.85 5.74
N ASP A 137 14.29 7.99 5.58
CA ASP A 137 15.34 8.16 4.59
C ASP A 137 14.92 7.62 3.21
N LEU A 138 15.18 8.42 2.17
CA LEU A 138 15.04 8.01 0.78
C LEU A 138 16.37 7.43 0.30
N MET A 139 16.46 6.11 0.20
CA MET A 139 17.68 5.42 -0.29
C MET A 139 18.06 5.86 -1.72
N MET A 140 17.07 5.98 -2.61
CA MET A 140 17.29 6.31 -4.02
C MET A 140 16.04 6.99 -4.59
N THR A 141 16.25 7.90 -5.53
CA THR A 141 15.19 8.46 -6.38
C THR A 141 15.49 8.16 -7.83
N ILE A 142 14.52 7.58 -8.53
CA ILE A 142 14.61 7.27 -9.96
C ILE A 142 13.75 8.30 -10.69
N ASN A 143 14.36 9.10 -11.56
CA ASN A 143 13.63 10.05 -12.39
C ASN A 143 13.37 9.45 -13.77
N LEU A 144 12.10 9.42 -14.19
CA LEU A 144 11.69 8.93 -15.50
C LEU A 144 11.39 10.12 -16.40
N TYR A 145 11.92 10.11 -17.62
CA TYR A 145 11.69 11.16 -18.61
C TYR A 145 11.66 10.56 -20.02
N SER A 146 11.01 11.26 -20.95
CA SER A 146 10.99 10.92 -22.37
C SER A 146 12.02 11.80 -23.10
N PRO A 147 13.15 11.25 -23.59
CA PRO A 147 14.20 12.06 -24.22
C PRO A 147 13.72 12.86 -25.45
N ASP A 148 12.79 12.27 -26.22
CA ASP A 148 12.26 12.85 -27.46
C ASP A 148 10.90 13.53 -27.26
N GLU A 149 10.44 13.70 -26.01
CA GLU A 149 9.12 14.25 -25.64
C GLU A 149 7.91 13.49 -26.23
N THR A 150 8.13 12.25 -26.71
CA THR A 150 7.08 11.38 -27.27
C THR A 150 5.98 11.05 -26.25
N TYR A 151 6.31 11.03 -24.96
CA TYR A 151 5.39 10.69 -23.89
C TYR A 151 5.26 11.84 -22.90
N ASP A 152 4.01 12.19 -22.61
CA ASP A 152 3.69 13.18 -21.59
C ASP A 152 3.92 12.62 -20.18
N GLN A 153 3.83 13.52 -19.19
CA GLN A 153 4.02 13.15 -17.78
C GLN A 153 3.00 12.10 -17.31
N LEU A 154 1.76 12.14 -17.83
CA LEU A 154 0.71 11.21 -17.45
C LEU A 154 1.02 9.79 -17.93
N TYR A 155 1.49 9.65 -19.17
CA TYR A 155 1.91 8.37 -19.73
C TYR A 155 3.09 7.80 -18.94
N ILE A 156 4.12 8.60 -18.68
CA ILE A 156 5.32 8.16 -17.94
C ILE A 156 4.93 7.71 -16.52
N ALA A 157 4.09 8.48 -15.84
CA ALA A 157 3.57 8.13 -14.51
C ALA A 157 2.83 6.79 -14.52
N ASN A 158 1.95 6.58 -15.49
CA ASN A 158 1.20 5.32 -15.63
C ASN A 158 2.09 4.15 -15.98
N TYR A 159 3.06 4.33 -16.87
CA TYR A 159 4.05 3.30 -17.18
C TYR A 159 4.81 2.88 -15.92
N ALA A 160 5.20 3.83 -15.07
CA ALA A 160 5.85 3.55 -13.81
C ALA A 160 4.96 2.73 -12.86
N VAL A 161 3.68 3.09 -12.73
CA VAL A 161 2.70 2.38 -11.89
C VAL A 161 2.50 0.94 -12.37
N LEU A 162 2.27 0.77 -13.68
CA LEU A 162 1.88 -0.51 -14.26
C LEU A 162 3.06 -1.48 -14.41
N HIS A 163 4.26 -0.97 -14.68
CA HIS A 163 5.40 -1.81 -15.08
C HIS A 163 6.61 -1.74 -14.14
N LEU A 164 6.77 -0.68 -13.35
CA LEU A 164 7.98 -0.49 -12.54
C LEU A 164 7.74 -0.62 -11.05
N ARG A 165 6.62 -0.09 -10.53
CA ARG A 165 6.33 -0.04 -9.09
C ARG A 165 6.37 -1.42 -8.45
N ASP A 166 5.59 -2.36 -8.98
CA ASP A 166 5.41 -3.66 -8.36
C ASP A 166 6.65 -4.57 -8.50
N PRO A 167 7.38 -4.59 -9.64
CA PRO A 167 8.65 -5.29 -9.71
C PRO A 167 9.71 -4.71 -8.78
N LEU A 168 9.83 -3.38 -8.66
CA LEU A 168 10.78 -2.74 -7.75
C LEU A 168 10.44 -3.03 -6.29
N ALA A 169 9.15 -3.02 -5.93
CA ALA A 169 8.68 -3.31 -4.58
C ALA A 169 8.93 -4.77 -4.14
N ARG A 170 9.23 -5.69 -5.07
CA ARG A 170 9.54 -7.10 -4.77
C ARG A 170 11.03 -7.37 -4.59
N ILE A 171 11.89 -6.39 -4.85
CA ILE A 171 13.34 -6.55 -4.66
C ILE A 171 13.63 -6.61 -3.16
N ASP A 172 14.42 -7.60 -2.75
CA ASP A 172 14.83 -7.76 -1.35
C ASP A 172 15.54 -6.49 -0.84
N GLY A 173 15.19 -6.07 0.37
CA GLY A 173 15.64 -4.81 0.96
C GLY A 173 14.86 -3.56 0.55
N VAL A 174 13.94 -3.62 -0.42
CA VAL A 174 13.06 -2.48 -0.76
C VAL A 174 11.87 -2.43 0.18
N GLY A 175 11.85 -1.43 1.07
CA GLY A 175 10.73 -1.24 2.01
C GLY A 175 9.47 -0.66 1.36
N ARG A 176 9.60 0.40 0.56
CA ARG A 176 8.47 1.07 -0.10
C ARG A 176 8.91 1.86 -1.32
N VAL A 177 8.19 1.69 -2.43
CA VAL A 177 8.35 2.50 -3.64
C VAL A 177 7.31 3.62 -3.63
N ARG A 178 7.75 4.87 -3.61
CA ARG A 178 6.88 6.05 -3.65
C ARG A 178 6.98 6.70 -5.03
N LEU A 179 5.85 6.87 -5.69
CA LEU A 179 5.77 7.67 -6.91
C LEU A 179 5.42 9.11 -6.53
N LEU A 180 6.21 10.07 -7.01
CA LEU A 180 6.00 11.49 -6.78
C LEU A 180 5.42 12.11 -8.06
N GLY A 181 4.34 12.89 -7.94
CA GLY A 181 3.72 13.56 -9.08
C GLY A 181 3.00 12.64 -10.07
N ALA A 182 2.79 11.37 -9.73
CA ALA A 182 2.05 10.44 -10.58
C ALA A 182 0.54 10.64 -10.43
N SER A 183 -0.14 10.86 -11.55
CA SER A 183 -1.58 10.62 -11.66
C SER A 183 -1.76 9.24 -12.30
N GLU A 184 -2.36 8.31 -11.57
CA GLU A 184 -2.83 7.06 -12.16
C GLU A 184 -3.95 7.38 -13.17
N TYR A 185 -4.04 6.59 -14.24
CA TYR A 185 -5.18 6.65 -15.14
C TYR A 185 -6.43 6.35 -14.33
N ALA A 186 -7.37 7.28 -14.38
CA ALA A 186 -8.65 7.17 -13.73
C ALA A 186 -9.73 7.58 -14.73
N MET A 187 -10.80 6.80 -14.81
CA MET A 187 -12.01 7.24 -15.52
C MET A 187 -12.65 8.39 -14.73
N ARG A 188 -12.58 9.60 -15.28
CA ARG A 188 -13.12 10.81 -14.65
C ARG A 188 -14.41 11.21 -15.35
N VAL A 189 -15.53 11.07 -14.65
CA VAL A 189 -16.85 11.52 -15.12
C VAL A 189 -17.10 12.91 -14.57
N TRP A 190 -16.97 13.92 -15.43
CA TRP A 190 -17.27 15.32 -15.10
C TRP A 190 -18.74 15.59 -15.38
N LEU A 191 -19.49 15.96 -14.35
CA LEU A 191 -20.90 16.28 -14.48
C LEU A 191 -21.06 17.74 -14.85
N ASP A 192 -21.83 18.01 -15.91
CA ASP A 192 -22.33 19.33 -16.22
C ASP A 192 -23.55 19.62 -15.32
N PRO A 193 -23.46 20.57 -14.36
CA PRO A 193 -24.52 20.81 -13.41
C PRO A 193 -25.80 21.34 -14.07
N ASP A 194 -25.67 22.13 -15.14
CA ASP A 194 -26.82 22.74 -15.82
C ASP A 194 -27.60 21.67 -16.60
N LEU A 195 -26.89 20.73 -17.24
CA LEU A 195 -27.52 19.63 -17.97
C LEU A 195 -28.17 18.61 -17.02
N VAL A 196 -27.52 18.30 -15.89
CA VAL A 196 -28.05 17.40 -14.88
C VAL A 196 -29.35 17.96 -14.29
N ASP A 197 -29.40 19.26 -13.99
CA ASP A 197 -30.61 19.93 -13.49
C ASP A 197 -31.72 20.00 -14.54
N ALA A 198 -31.38 20.35 -15.79
CA ALA A 198 -32.35 20.40 -16.90
C ALA A 198 -33.04 19.06 -17.18
N MET A 199 -32.35 17.94 -16.90
CA MET A 199 -32.90 16.58 -17.02
C MET A 199 -33.66 16.12 -15.76
N GLY A 200 -33.75 16.98 -14.73
CA GLY A 200 -34.36 16.68 -13.44
C GLY A 200 -33.63 15.56 -12.69
N LEU A 201 -32.31 15.50 -12.85
CA LEU A 201 -31.42 14.51 -12.24
C LEU A 201 -30.61 15.15 -11.12
N THR A 202 -30.05 14.31 -10.24
CA THR A 202 -29.06 14.72 -9.25
C THR A 202 -27.72 14.04 -9.53
N ALA A 203 -26.63 14.59 -9.00
CA ALA A 203 -25.32 13.90 -9.03
C ALA A 203 -25.39 12.49 -8.41
N GLY A 204 -26.27 12.30 -7.42
CA GLY A 204 -26.54 11.01 -6.79
C GLY A 204 -27.14 9.98 -7.75
N ASP A 205 -28.00 10.40 -8.68
CA ASP A 205 -28.58 9.53 -9.71
C ASP A 205 -27.51 8.98 -10.64
N VAL A 206 -26.61 9.85 -11.12
CA VAL A 206 -25.50 9.45 -11.99
C VAL A 206 -24.58 8.46 -11.29
N VAL A 207 -24.20 8.74 -10.04
CA VAL A 207 -23.36 7.83 -9.24
C VAL A 207 -24.04 6.47 -9.02
N ARG A 208 -25.36 6.46 -8.77
CA ARG A 208 -26.13 5.21 -8.63
C ARG A 208 -26.14 4.42 -9.94
N ALA A 209 -26.42 5.07 -11.07
CA ALA A 209 -26.46 4.44 -12.39
C ALA A 209 -25.09 3.80 -12.74
N LEU A 210 -24.01 4.55 -12.54
CA LEU A 210 -22.64 4.07 -12.75
C LEU A 210 -22.33 2.84 -11.89
N ARG A 211 -22.69 2.85 -10.60
CA ARG A 211 -22.47 1.70 -9.71
C ARG A 211 -23.31 0.48 -10.07
N ALA A 212 -24.50 0.68 -10.64
CA ALA A 212 -25.40 -0.40 -11.04
C ALA A 212 -25.02 -1.06 -12.36
N GLN A 213 -24.39 -0.31 -13.28
CA GLN A 213 -24.02 -0.81 -14.61
C GLN A 213 -22.53 -1.20 -14.72
N ASN A 214 -21.63 -0.52 -14.00
CA ASN A 214 -20.21 -0.86 -13.97
C ASN A 214 -19.89 -1.87 -12.85
N LEU A 215 -20.47 -3.07 -12.93
CA LEU A 215 -20.23 -4.11 -11.93
C LEU A 215 -19.92 -5.46 -12.57
N GLN A 216 -19.09 -6.24 -11.86
CA GLN A 216 -18.76 -7.59 -12.29
C GLN A 216 -19.80 -8.55 -11.71
N VAL A 217 -20.62 -9.16 -12.58
CA VAL A 217 -21.58 -10.21 -12.16
C VAL A 217 -20.93 -11.58 -12.29
N ALA A 218 -21.07 -12.41 -11.26
CA ALA A 218 -20.82 -13.84 -11.37
C ALA A 218 -22.01 -14.51 -12.08
N ALA A 219 -21.90 -14.68 -13.39
CA ALA A 219 -23.00 -15.22 -14.21
C ALA A 219 -23.14 -16.75 -14.14
N GLY A 220 -22.26 -17.41 -13.39
CA GLY A 220 -22.35 -18.82 -13.10
C GLY A 220 -21.93 -19.71 -14.28
N VAL A 221 -22.35 -20.98 -14.20
CA VAL A 221 -21.94 -22.03 -15.11
C VAL A 221 -23.21 -22.77 -15.56
N MET A 222 -23.40 -22.90 -16.86
CA MET A 222 -24.48 -23.72 -17.42
C MET A 222 -24.13 -25.20 -17.25
N ASN A 223 -25.16 -26.03 -17.08
CA ASN A 223 -25.06 -27.49 -16.89
C ASN A 223 -24.29 -27.92 -15.64
N GLN A 224 -24.19 -27.04 -14.64
CA GLN A 224 -23.62 -27.40 -13.34
C GLN A 224 -24.58 -28.33 -12.57
N PRO A 225 -24.12 -29.50 -12.08
CA PRO A 225 -24.92 -30.33 -11.16
C PRO A 225 -25.31 -29.53 -9.90
N PRO A 226 -26.52 -29.71 -9.34
CA PRO A 226 -27.47 -30.81 -9.54
C PRO A 226 -28.58 -30.53 -10.59
N GLY A 227 -28.25 -29.94 -11.74
CA GLY A 227 -29.19 -29.75 -12.85
C GLY A 227 -29.55 -31.03 -13.61
N ASN A 228 -30.70 -31.03 -14.28
CA ASN A 228 -31.19 -32.13 -15.12
C ASN A 228 -30.67 -32.09 -16.57
N SER A 229 -29.54 -31.41 -16.83
CA SER A 229 -29.03 -31.30 -18.20
C SER A 229 -28.44 -32.64 -18.65
N PRO A 230 -28.82 -33.17 -19.83
CA PRO A 230 -28.23 -34.37 -20.41
C PRO A 230 -26.82 -34.12 -20.99
N GLU A 231 -26.37 -32.87 -21.01
CA GLU A 231 -25.10 -32.46 -21.60
C GLU A 231 -23.94 -32.70 -20.63
N ALA A 232 -22.87 -33.34 -21.12
CA ALA A 232 -21.71 -33.72 -20.31
C ALA A 232 -20.75 -32.55 -19.99
N PHE A 233 -20.92 -31.38 -20.61
CA PHE A 233 -20.00 -30.25 -20.48
C PHE A 233 -20.63 -29.08 -19.75
N GLN A 234 -19.87 -28.54 -18.79
CA GLN A 234 -20.17 -27.28 -18.10
C GLN A 234 -19.62 -26.11 -18.90
N ILE A 235 -20.44 -25.07 -19.10
CA ILE A 235 -20.06 -23.87 -19.86
C ILE A 235 -20.09 -22.67 -18.91
N GLY A 236 -18.95 -22.05 -18.68
CA GLY A 236 -18.87 -20.81 -17.90
C GLY A 236 -19.55 -19.66 -18.65
N VAL A 237 -20.48 -18.97 -18.01
CA VAL A 237 -21.13 -17.79 -18.58
C VAL A 237 -20.27 -16.58 -18.27
N GLN A 238 -19.93 -15.82 -19.30
CA GLN A 238 -19.24 -14.54 -19.16
C GLN A 238 -20.22 -13.40 -19.48
N THR A 239 -20.22 -12.38 -18.62
CA THR A 239 -20.92 -11.11 -18.86
C THR A 239 -19.90 -10.03 -19.21
N GLN A 240 -20.38 -8.94 -19.79
CA GLN A 240 -19.54 -7.78 -20.14
C GLN A 240 -18.75 -7.24 -18.92
N GLY A 241 -19.31 -7.36 -17.71
CA GLY A 241 -18.61 -7.03 -16.47
C GLY A 241 -18.36 -5.54 -16.31
N ARG A 242 -17.16 -5.16 -15.89
CA ARG A 242 -16.78 -3.75 -15.72
C ARG A 242 -16.52 -3.07 -17.07
N LEU A 243 -16.97 -1.82 -17.18
CA LEU A 243 -16.71 -0.96 -18.34
C LEU A 243 -15.22 -0.59 -18.40
N ILE A 244 -14.67 -0.55 -19.61
CA ILE A 244 -13.24 -0.33 -19.85
C ILE A 244 -13.02 0.94 -20.67
N ARG A 245 -13.83 1.12 -21.71
CA ARG A 245 -13.63 2.21 -22.69
C ARG A 245 -14.43 3.46 -22.29
N PRO A 246 -13.90 4.68 -22.45
CA PRO A 246 -14.62 5.91 -22.13
C PRO A 246 -16.02 6.00 -22.76
N GLU A 247 -16.16 5.50 -23.99
CA GLU A 247 -17.43 5.51 -24.72
C GLU A 247 -18.50 4.68 -23.99
N GLU A 248 -18.13 3.55 -23.39
CA GLU A 248 -19.04 2.69 -22.64
C GLU A 248 -19.57 3.39 -21.38
N PHE A 249 -18.79 4.29 -20.78
CA PHE A 249 -19.25 5.13 -19.68
C PHE A 249 -20.21 6.24 -20.14
N GLY A 250 -20.07 6.71 -21.37
CA GLY A 250 -20.99 7.68 -21.99
C GLY A 250 -22.34 7.06 -22.39
N GLU A 251 -22.41 5.75 -22.55
CA GLU A 251 -23.63 5.00 -22.87
C GLU A 251 -24.41 4.52 -21.63
N VAL A 252 -23.93 4.85 -20.42
CA VAL A 252 -24.59 4.46 -19.17
C VAL A 252 -25.93 5.16 -19.07
N VAL A 253 -27.01 4.36 -19.06
CA VAL A 253 -28.37 4.88 -18.96
C VAL A 253 -28.64 5.34 -17.53
N ILE A 254 -28.93 6.62 -17.34
CA ILE A 254 -29.24 7.23 -16.05
C ILE A 254 -30.76 7.20 -15.80
N LYS A 255 -31.56 7.53 -16.82
CA LYS A 255 -33.03 7.57 -16.70
C LYS A 255 -33.73 7.24 -18.01
N ALA A 256 -34.83 6.49 -17.94
CA ALA A 256 -35.77 6.36 -19.05
C ALA A 256 -36.88 7.42 -18.91
N THR A 257 -37.19 8.10 -20.01
CA THR A 257 -38.31 9.05 -20.11
C THR A 257 -39.61 8.30 -20.43
N ASP A 258 -40.75 8.92 -20.10
CA ASP A 258 -42.07 8.34 -20.38
C ASP A 258 -42.34 8.16 -21.89
N GLU A 259 -41.61 8.91 -22.73
CA GLU A 259 -41.65 8.83 -24.20
C GLU A 259 -40.74 7.73 -24.77
N GLY A 260 -40.03 6.97 -23.92
CA GLY A 260 -39.18 5.84 -24.31
C GLY A 260 -37.74 6.22 -24.70
N SER A 261 -37.38 7.50 -24.64
CA SER A 261 -35.99 7.94 -24.79
C SER A 261 -35.20 7.73 -23.50
N VAL A 262 -33.91 7.41 -23.62
CA VAL A 262 -32.98 7.23 -22.50
C VAL A 262 -32.04 8.43 -22.38
N VAL A 263 -31.76 8.82 -21.15
CA VAL A 263 -30.77 9.84 -20.75
C VAL A 263 -29.59 9.13 -20.11
#